data_AF-A0AAF0RK45-F1
#
_entry.id   AF-A0AAF0RK45-F1
#
_cell.length_a   1.000
_cell.length_b   1.000
_cell.length_c   1.000
_cell.angle_alpha   90.00
_cell.angle_beta   90.00
_cell.angle_gamma   90.00
#
_symmetry.space_group_name_H-M   'P 1'
#
loop_
_entity.id
_entity.type
_entity.pdbx_description
1 polymer ?
#
loop_
_entity_poly.entity_id
_entity_poly.type
_entity_poly.pdbx_seq_one_letter_code
_entity_poly.pdbx_strand_id
1 'polypeptide(L)'
;MDLTAARTLADNLIAEHLPAGWRFDFDRATVRLGQSNHRTKVITMSRSFTQAEEQPAVEQVLFHEVAHALAGANVGHGPVWLRHARRLGYTGRATVAAEATVEGAALIEQALAAMESVKDRTIGPLLMGEQVEFLGGKRGVFVEAKRVRAVLWSPSMKRLVRVKLDHIARVGQKSAGEERQERLEANAIAAHRRVAGRTGGPIAIGEHVGPARGYKPFAGLLIDIVPAKTRGGSRTAVIILDITEQRVHIPYPHIVRVPGPFQPKAGRPTPTVAAPSDDRAAAVTGNSIGLGDEVIVIKPRSKWHGQRGRVIKVNGATYKVQLALGLVLNASKDLVRKVS
;
A
#
# COMPACT_ATOMS: atom_id res chain seq x y z
N MET A 1 -3.73 25.85 -18.98
CA MET A 1 -3.01 26.94 -18.29
C MET A 1 -1.97 27.51 -19.24
N ASP A 2 -1.73 28.83 -19.20
CA ASP A 2 -0.65 29.44 -19.99
C ASP A 2 0.74 28.88 -19.59
N LEU A 3 1.60 28.64 -20.59
CA LEU A 3 2.91 28.01 -20.36
C LEU A 3 3.88 28.93 -19.62
N THR A 4 3.76 30.25 -19.78
CA THR A 4 4.60 31.21 -19.07
C THR A 4 4.22 31.21 -17.60
N ALA A 5 2.92 31.28 -17.30
CA ALA A 5 2.40 31.19 -15.94
C ALA A 5 2.81 29.87 -15.26
N ALA A 6 2.71 28.74 -15.97
CA ALA A 6 3.11 27.44 -15.44
C ALA A 6 4.62 27.34 -15.16
N ARG A 7 5.46 27.95 -16.02
CA ARG A 7 6.91 28.03 -15.79
C ARG A 7 7.23 28.88 -14.56
N THR A 8 6.64 30.07 -14.43
CA THR A 8 6.83 30.94 -13.25
C THR A 8 6.47 30.21 -11.95
N LEU A 9 5.33 29.50 -11.95
CA LEU A 9 4.90 28.69 -10.82
C LEU A 9 5.93 27.59 -10.48
N ALA A 10 6.41 26.86 -11.49
CA ALA A 10 7.40 25.80 -11.31
C ALA A 10 8.73 26.35 -10.77
N ASP A 11 9.22 27.45 -11.34
CA ASP A 11 10.47 28.09 -10.93
C ASP A 11 10.39 28.59 -9.48
N ASN A 12 9.25 29.18 -9.07
CA ASN A 12 9.01 29.57 -7.67
C ASN A 12 9.06 28.37 -6.71
N LEU A 13 8.36 27.27 -7.04
CA LEU A 13 8.37 26.06 -6.21
C LEU A 13 9.75 25.41 -6.11
N ILE A 14 10.52 25.43 -7.20
CA ILE A 14 11.89 24.92 -7.19
C ILE A 14 12.77 25.80 -6.32
N ALA A 15 12.70 27.12 -6.47
CA ALA A 15 13.51 28.06 -5.71
C ALA A 15 13.20 28.01 -4.20
N GLU A 16 11.94 27.84 -3.83
CA GLU A 16 11.51 27.80 -2.43
C GLU A 16 11.89 26.49 -1.73
N HIS A 17 11.82 25.36 -2.43
CA HIS A 17 11.85 24.05 -1.78
C HIS A 17 13.06 23.19 -2.11
N LEU A 18 13.72 23.38 -3.25
CA LEU A 18 14.79 22.48 -3.70
C LEU A 18 16.17 23.09 -3.48
N PRO A 19 17.21 22.24 -3.28
CA PRO A 19 18.59 22.70 -3.27
C PRO A 19 18.98 23.37 -4.59
N ALA A 20 20.00 24.24 -4.55
CA ALA A 20 20.52 24.91 -5.73
C ALA A 20 20.89 23.93 -6.87
N GLY A 21 20.62 24.37 -8.11
CA GLY A 21 20.93 23.63 -9.34
C GLY A 21 19.78 22.80 -9.91
N TRP A 22 18.60 22.78 -9.28
CA TRP A 22 17.39 22.28 -9.93
C TRP A 22 16.81 23.32 -10.88
N ARG A 23 16.24 22.86 -11.99
CA ARG A 23 15.57 23.73 -12.98
C ARG A 23 14.33 23.07 -13.58
N PHE A 24 13.45 23.90 -14.15
CA PHE A 24 12.23 23.45 -14.83
C PHE A 24 12.35 23.47 -16.36
N ASP A 25 11.70 22.52 -17.04
CA ASP A 25 11.50 22.57 -18.48
C ASP A 25 10.18 21.92 -18.95
N PHE A 26 9.78 22.18 -20.20
CA PHE A 26 8.68 21.46 -20.83
C PHE A 26 9.19 20.34 -21.73
N ASP A 27 8.49 19.21 -21.75
CA ASP A 27 8.74 18.11 -22.67
C ASP A 27 7.54 17.84 -23.59
N ARG A 28 7.74 16.90 -24.52
CA ARG A 28 6.72 16.46 -25.50
C ARG A 28 6.06 15.14 -25.08
N ALA A 29 6.06 14.79 -23.80
CA ALA A 29 5.47 13.54 -23.35
C ALA A 29 3.94 13.57 -23.51
N THR A 30 3.37 12.51 -24.07
CA THR A 30 1.91 12.35 -24.25
C THR A 30 1.29 11.37 -23.26
N VAL A 31 2.13 10.59 -22.55
CA VAL A 31 1.70 9.47 -21.68
C VAL A 31 1.99 9.71 -20.19
N ARG A 32 2.88 10.66 -19.88
CA ARG A 32 3.22 11.07 -18.51
C ARG A 32 3.04 12.58 -18.39
N LEU A 33 2.62 13.03 -17.21
CA LEU A 33 2.30 14.43 -16.97
C LEU A 33 3.55 15.24 -16.58
N GLY A 34 4.41 14.66 -15.76
CA GLY A 34 5.68 15.25 -15.34
C GLY A 34 6.75 14.20 -15.07
N GLN A 35 7.97 14.69 -14.83
CA GLN A 35 9.11 13.86 -14.47
C GLN A 35 10.13 14.64 -13.64
N SER A 36 10.62 14.04 -12.56
CA SER A 36 11.78 14.50 -11.82
C SER A 36 13.03 13.68 -12.18
N ASN A 37 14.08 14.35 -12.68
CA ASN A 37 15.36 13.73 -13.02
C ASN A 37 16.48 14.18 -12.08
N HIS A 38 16.83 13.29 -11.14
CA HIS A 38 17.88 13.53 -10.14
C HIS A 38 19.30 13.65 -10.74
N ARG A 39 19.57 12.99 -11.86
CA ARG A 39 20.91 13.02 -12.49
C ARG A 39 21.19 14.39 -13.09
N THR A 40 20.21 14.94 -13.82
CA THR A 40 20.35 16.24 -14.48
C THR A 40 19.83 17.40 -13.64
N LYS A 41 19.20 17.11 -12.49
CA LYS A 41 18.47 18.06 -11.64
C LYS A 41 17.44 18.87 -12.44
N VAL A 42 16.63 18.18 -13.23
CA VAL A 42 15.58 18.81 -14.06
C VAL A 42 14.23 18.23 -13.69
N ILE A 43 13.25 19.11 -13.48
CA ILE A 43 11.84 18.74 -13.46
C ILE A 43 11.25 19.10 -14.82
N THR A 44 10.61 18.14 -15.49
CA THR A 44 9.89 18.39 -16.74
C THR A 44 8.38 18.19 -16.60
N MET A 45 7.62 18.92 -17.41
CA MET A 45 6.17 18.72 -17.55
C MET A 45 5.77 18.60 -19.02
N SER A 46 4.77 17.76 -19.31
CA SER A 46 4.16 17.64 -20.63
C SER A 46 3.55 18.96 -21.06
N ARG A 47 4.08 19.54 -22.14
CA ARG A 47 3.55 20.78 -22.71
C ARG A 47 2.07 20.67 -23.05
N SER A 48 1.65 19.57 -23.68
CA SER A 48 0.26 19.36 -24.09
C SER A 48 -0.69 19.28 -22.91
N PHE A 49 -0.28 18.65 -21.81
CA PHE A 49 -1.07 18.61 -20.58
C PHE A 49 -1.19 20.00 -19.95
N THR A 50 -0.08 20.72 -19.81
CA THR A 50 -0.08 22.05 -19.17
C THR A 50 -1.01 23.03 -19.90
N GLN A 51 -1.03 22.99 -21.23
CA GLN A 51 -1.91 23.84 -22.03
C GLN A 51 -3.39 23.45 -21.85
N ALA A 52 -3.68 22.15 -21.78
CA ALA A 52 -5.04 21.62 -21.71
C ALA A 52 -5.72 21.77 -20.34
N GLU A 53 -4.95 21.99 -19.27
CA GLU A 53 -5.46 21.86 -17.89
C GLU A 53 -5.34 23.15 -17.08
N GLU A 54 -6.22 23.33 -16.11
CA GLU A 54 -6.24 24.51 -15.24
C GLU A 54 -5.12 24.49 -14.18
N GLN A 55 -4.79 25.67 -13.65
CA GLN A 55 -3.69 25.85 -12.69
C GLN A 55 -3.69 24.85 -11.52
N PRO A 56 -4.83 24.53 -10.86
CA PRO A 56 -4.82 23.55 -9.76
C PRO A 56 -4.34 22.16 -10.17
N ALA A 57 -4.64 21.72 -11.40
CA ALA A 57 -4.19 20.42 -11.90
C ALA A 57 -2.68 20.43 -12.21
N VAL A 58 -2.19 21.52 -12.79
CA VAL A 58 -0.76 21.76 -13.05
C VAL A 58 0.04 21.80 -11.74
N GLU A 59 -0.48 22.50 -10.72
CA GLU A 59 0.10 22.55 -9.37
C GLU A 59 0.26 21.17 -8.74
N GLN A 60 -0.76 20.30 -8.84
CA GLN A 60 -0.66 18.95 -8.29
C GLN A 60 0.44 18.11 -8.96
N VAL A 61 0.66 18.28 -10.26
CA VAL A 61 1.79 17.61 -10.96
C VAL A 61 3.13 18.22 -10.51
N LEU A 62 3.23 19.53 -10.37
CA LEU A 62 4.45 20.17 -9.85
C LEU A 62 4.78 19.72 -8.43
N PHE A 63 3.80 19.71 -7.52
CA PHE A 63 4.01 19.21 -6.15
C PHE A 63 4.45 17.75 -6.14
N HIS A 64 3.94 16.93 -7.06
CA HIS A 64 4.34 15.53 -7.22
C HIS A 64 5.83 15.41 -7.55
N GLU A 65 6.28 16.14 -8.57
CA GLU A 65 7.66 16.06 -9.07
C GLU A 65 8.67 16.74 -8.13
N VAL A 66 8.30 17.87 -7.52
CA VAL A 66 9.11 18.53 -6.47
C VAL A 66 9.22 17.64 -5.24
N ALA A 67 8.15 16.91 -4.86
CA ALA A 67 8.23 15.94 -3.77
C ALA A 67 9.17 14.77 -4.09
N HIS A 68 9.25 14.30 -5.34
CA HIS A 68 10.26 13.31 -5.75
C HIS A 68 11.68 13.87 -5.67
N ALA A 69 11.87 15.13 -6.07
CA ALA A 69 13.16 15.80 -5.96
C ALA A 69 13.62 15.91 -4.49
N LEU A 70 12.71 16.22 -3.57
CA LEU A 70 12.97 16.26 -2.12
C LEU A 70 13.21 14.88 -1.50
N ALA A 71 12.44 13.87 -1.91
CA ALA A 71 12.47 12.56 -1.28
C ALA A 71 13.67 11.71 -1.69
N GLY A 72 14.19 11.91 -2.90
CA GLY A 72 15.32 11.14 -3.45
C GLY A 72 14.86 10.05 -4.44
N ALA A 73 15.72 9.79 -5.44
CA ALA A 73 15.41 8.97 -6.61
C ALA A 73 14.90 7.54 -6.31
N ASN A 74 15.33 6.93 -5.20
CA ASN A 74 15.05 5.53 -4.88
C ASN A 74 13.84 5.34 -3.95
N VAL A 75 13.21 6.43 -3.49
CA VAL A 75 12.14 6.36 -2.47
C VAL A 75 10.79 5.99 -3.07
N GLY A 76 10.55 6.32 -4.35
CA GLY A 76 9.24 6.19 -4.99
C GLY A 76 8.14 6.93 -4.19
N HIS A 77 6.88 6.53 -4.36
CA HIS A 77 5.75 7.15 -3.64
C HIS A 77 5.58 6.68 -2.17
N GLY A 78 6.68 6.40 -1.48
CA GLY A 78 6.68 5.92 -0.10
C GLY A 78 6.30 6.99 0.94
N PRO A 79 6.27 6.65 2.24
CA PRO A 79 5.89 7.58 3.32
C PRO A 79 6.73 8.86 3.38
N VAL A 80 8.00 8.77 3.00
CA VAL A 80 8.92 9.92 2.92
C VAL A 80 8.48 10.89 1.83
N TRP A 81 8.21 10.39 0.62
CA TRP A 81 7.65 11.18 -0.48
C TRP A 81 6.31 11.81 -0.09
N LEU A 82 5.39 11.02 0.46
CA LEU A 82 4.05 11.51 0.82
C LEU A 82 4.10 12.65 1.85
N ARG A 83 5.07 12.60 2.79
CA ARG A 83 5.30 13.68 3.75
C ARG A 83 5.72 14.98 3.05
N HIS A 84 6.64 14.91 2.09
CA HIS A 84 7.05 16.09 1.32
C HIS A 84 5.91 16.60 0.45
N ALA A 85 5.25 15.71 -0.29
CA ALA A 85 4.11 16.04 -1.12
C ALA A 85 3.03 16.80 -0.34
N ARG A 86 2.59 16.26 0.81
CA ARG A 86 1.55 16.92 1.63
C ARG A 86 1.95 18.30 2.15
N ARG A 87 3.24 18.52 2.45
CA ARG A 87 3.74 19.83 2.89
C ARG A 87 3.66 20.87 1.78
N LEU A 88 3.83 20.46 0.53
CA LEU A 88 3.69 21.30 -0.65
C LEU A 88 2.22 21.59 -1.02
N GLY A 89 1.24 21.03 -0.30
CA GLY A 89 -0.17 21.11 -0.70
C GLY A 89 -0.58 20.05 -1.72
N TYR A 90 0.25 19.01 -1.94
CA TYR A 90 -0.19 17.85 -2.69
C TYR A 90 -1.31 17.14 -1.92
N THR A 91 -2.51 17.18 -2.49
CA THR A 91 -3.67 16.44 -2.01
C THR A 91 -3.78 15.09 -2.70
N GLY A 92 -2.86 14.82 -3.64
CA GLY A 92 -3.17 14.03 -4.82
C GLY A 92 -3.84 12.70 -4.58
N ARG A 93 -4.90 12.52 -5.36
CA ARG A 93 -5.17 11.28 -6.08
C ARG A 93 -3.95 10.99 -6.96
N ALA A 94 -3.41 9.77 -6.93
CA ALA A 94 -2.43 9.33 -7.91
C ALA A 94 -2.91 9.70 -9.34
N THR A 95 -2.02 10.35 -10.09
CA THR A 95 -2.18 10.87 -11.45
C THR A 95 -3.02 9.94 -12.34
N VAL A 96 -4.10 10.52 -12.88
CA VAL A 96 -5.04 9.97 -13.87
C VAL A 96 -5.55 8.56 -13.52
N ALA A 97 -6.40 8.48 -12.49
CA ALA A 97 -7.58 7.64 -12.63
C ALA A 97 -8.31 8.15 -13.88
N ALA A 98 -8.63 7.25 -14.80
CA ALA A 98 -9.41 7.57 -15.98
C ALA A 98 -10.75 8.13 -15.51
N GLU A 99 -10.87 9.44 -15.37
CA GLU A 99 -12.14 10.04 -15.01
C GLU A 99 -12.23 11.53 -15.32
N ALA A 100 -12.55 11.78 -16.58
CA ALA A 100 -13.76 12.48 -17.00
C ALA A 100 -13.82 12.41 -18.54
N THR A 101 -13.57 11.24 -19.12
CA THR A 101 -13.80 11.03 -20.56
C THR A 101 -15.22 10.52 -20.74
N VAL A 102 -15.89 10.93 -21.81
CA VAL A 102 -17.21 10.41 -22.20
C VAL A 102 -17.19 8.87 -22.27
N GLU A 103 -16.09 8.31 -22.77
CA GLU A 103 -15.83 6.86 -22.80
C GLU A 103 -15.82 6.21 -21.41
N GLY A 104 -15.22 6.87 -20.41
CA GLY A 104 -15.18 6.36 -19.03
C GLY A 104 -16.56 6.36 -18.38
N ALA A 105 -17.37 7.39 -18.62
CA ALA A 105 -18.74 7.46 -18.12
C ALA A 105 -19.62 6.33 -18.71
N ALA A 106 -19.54 6.11 -20.02
CA ALA A 106 -20.27 5.03 -20.70
C ALA A 106 -19.87 3.64 -20.16
N LEU A 107 -18.58 3.40 -19.90
CA LEU A 107 -18.11 2.15 -19.33
C LEU A 107 -18.61 1.92 -17.90
N ILE A 108 -18.70 2.98 -17.09
CA ILE A 108 -19.27 2.90 -15.74
C ILE A 108 -20.75 2.53 -15.84
N GLU A 109 -21.51 3.20 -16.71
CA GLU A 109 -22.93 2.92 -16.91
C GLU A 109 -23.18 1.47 -17.33
N GLN A 110 -22.44 0.98 -18.33
CA GLN A 110 -22.53 -0.42 -18.78
C GLN A 110 -22.19 -1.40 -17.66
N ALA A 111 -21.13 -1.12 -16.89
CA ALA A 111 -20.75 -1.98 -15.77
C ALA A 111 -21.81 -2.01 -14.66
N LEU A 112 -22.40 -0.86 -14.33
CA LEU A 112 -23.48 -0.77 -13.33
C LEU A 112 -24.75 -1.47 -13.82
N ALA A 113 -25.13 -1.30 -15.10
CA ALA A 113 -26.28 -1.95 -15.71
C ALA A 113 -26.13 -3.49 -15.74
N ALA A 114 -24.91 -3.99 -15.91
CA ALA A 114 -24.63 -5.42 -15.93
C ALA A 114 -24.64 -6.08 -14.53
N MET A 115 -24.56 -5.31 -13.44
CA MET A 115 -24.39 -5.88 -12.08
C MET A 115 -25.45 -6.92 -11.73
N GLU A 116 -26.71 -6.67 -12.08
CA GLU A 116 -27.82 -7.54 -11.71
C GLU A 116 -27.75 -8.91 -12.41
N SER A 117 -27.28 -8.96 -13.65
CA SER A 117 -27.20 -10.21 -14.42
C SER A 117 -26.02 -11.10 -14.02
N VAL A 118 -25.02 -10.55 -13.31
CA VAL A 118 -23.80 -11.26 -12.91
C VAL A 118 -23.65 -11.43 -11.40
N LYS A 119 -24.61 -10.96 -10.60
CA LYS A 119 -24.53 -10.92 -9.12
C LYS A 119 -24.29 -12.28 -8.45
N ASP A 120 -24.84 -13.35 -9.02
CA ASP A 120 -24.80 -14.71 -8.42
C ASP A 120 -23.63 -15.57 -8.96
N ARG A 121 -22.78 -15.00 -9.82
CA ARG A 121 -21.65 -15.73 -10.40
C ARG A 121 -20.53 -15.90 -9.37
N THR A 122 -20.11 -17.15 -9.17
CA THR A 122 -19.05 -17.49 -8.22
C THR A 122 -17.82 -18.14 -8.86
N ILE A 123 -17.92 -18.57 -10.13
CA ILE A 123 -16.90 -19.35 -10.85
C ILE A 123 -16.64 -18.75 -12.24
N GLY A 124 -15.45 -19.01 -12.78
CA GLY A 124 -15.05 -18.59 -14.12
C GLY A 124 -14.36 -17.22 -14.15
N PRO A 125 -14.02 -16.70 -15.34
CA PRO A 125 -13.43 -15.37 -15.47
C PRO A 125 -14.38 -14.30 -14.94
N LEU A 126 -13.80 -13.21 -14.43
CA LEU A 126 -14.57 -12.03 -14.01
C LEU A 126 -15.25 -11.41 -15.23
N LEU A 127 -16.55 -11.18 -15.13
CA LEU A 127 -17.33 -10.42 -16.11
C LEU A 127 -17.55 -8.97 -15.68
N MET A 128 -17.79 -8.11 -16.66
CA MET A 128 -18.21 -6.73 -16.41
C MET A 128 -19.45 -6.71 -15.51
N GLY A 129 -19.46 -5.83 -14.52
CA GLY A 129 -20.52 -5.73 -13.51
C GLY A 129 -20.31 -6.62 -12.28
N GLU A 130 -19.37 -7.58 -12.30
CA GLU A 130 -19.14 -8.42 -11.13
C GLU A 130 -18.58 -7.58 -9.96
N GLN A 131 -19.14 -7.80 -8.77
CA GLN A 131 -18.64 -7.18 -7.54
C GLN A 131 -17.36 -7.85 -7.09
N VAL A 132 -16.33 -7.04 -6.85
CA VAL A 132 -15.02 -7.53 -6.47
C VAL A 132 -14.45 -6.78 -5.27
N GLU A 133 -13.59 -7.47 -4.53
CA GLU A 133 -12.76 -6.91 -3.48
C GLU A 133 -11.32 -6.73 -3.98
N PHE A 134 -10.70 -5.62 -3.56
CA PHE A 134 -9.34 -5.24 -3.93
C PHE A 134 -8.68 -4.40 -2.84
N LEU A 135 -7.34 -4.35 -2.83
CA LEU A 135 -6.52 -3.42 -2.02
C LEU A 135 -7.02 -3.18 -0.59
N GLY A 136 -6.89 -4.18 0.28
CA GLY A 136 -7.24 -4.05 1.71
C GLY A 136 -8.74 -4.07 1.98
N GLY A 137 -9.49 -4.90 1.24
CA GLY A 137 -10.93 -5.13 1.46
C GLY A 137 -11.85 -4.05 0.87
N LYS A 138 -11.35 -3.18 -0.02
CA LYS A 138 -12.20 -2.22 -0.71
C LYS A 138 -13.04 -2.94 -1.76
N ARG A 139 -14.29 -2.51 -1.91
CA ARG A 139 -15.20 -3.02 -2.93
C ARG A 139 -15.21 -2.15 -4.18
N GLY A 140 -15.40 -2.80 -5.32
CA GLY A 140 -15.55 -2.19 -6.63
C GLY A 140 -16.35 -3.07 -7.57
N VAL A 141 -16.62 -2.53 -8.76
CA VAL A 141 -17.30 -3.22 -9.85
C VAL A 141 -16.29 -3.47 -10.95
N PHE A 142 -16.16 -4.71 -11.39
CA PHE A 142 -15.27 -5.07 -12.48
C PHE A 142 -15.77 -4.46 -13.80
N VAL A 143 -14.87 -3.80 -14.55
CA VAL A 143 -15.20 -3.22 -15.85
C VAL A 143 -14.58 -4.06 -16.95
N GLU A 144 -13.26 -4.19 -16.94
CA GLU A 144 -12.52 -4.95 -17.97
C GLU A 144 -11.17 -5.44 -17.47
N ALA A 145 -10.66 -6.52 -18.09
CA ALA A 145 -9.28 -6.97 -17.93
C ALA A 145 -8.39 -6.38 -19.05
N LYS A 146 -7.21 -5.90 -18.67
CA LYS A 146 -6.14 -5.41 -19.55
C LYS A 146 -4.83 -6.12 -19.24
N ARG A 147 -4.57 -7.23 -19.94
CA ARG A 147 -3.40 -8.12 -19.75
C ARG A 147 -3.28 -8.62 -18.31
N VAL A 148 -2.40 -8.03 -17.51
CA VAL A 148 -2.13 -8.41 -16.10
C VAL A 148 -2.84 -7.50 -15.09
N ARG A 149 -3.60 -6.52 -15.58
CA ARG A 149 -4.38 -5.58 -14.76
C ARG A 149 -5.84 -5.65 -15.12
N ALA A 150 -6.69 -5.10 -14.27
CA ALA A 150 -8.07 -4.80 -14.56
C ALA A 150 -8.41 -3.36 -14.20
N VAL A 151 -9.43 -2.86 -14.86
CA VAL A 151 -10.09 -1.59 -14.57
C VAL A 151 -11.33 -1.91 -13.75
N LEU A 152 -11.48 -1.21 -12.62
CA LEU A 152 -12.61 -1.35 -11.71
C LEU A 152 -13.24 0.02 -11.48
N TRP A 153 -14.56 0.10 -11.43
CA TRP A 153 -15.23 1.25 -10.83
C TRP A 153 -15.21 1.13 -9.31
N SER A 154 -14.76 2.18 -8.61
CA SER A 154 -14.76 2.24 -7.15
C SER A 154 -15.80 3.24 -6.67
N PRO A 155 -16.93 2.78 -6.10
CA PRO A 155 -17.97 3.67 -5.57
C PRO A 155 -17.45 4.60 -4.46
N SER A 156 -16.60 4.08 -3.57
CA SER A 156 -16.04 4.85 -2.45
C SER A 156 -15.08 5.96 -2.88
N MET A 157 -14.29 5.71 -3.93
CA MET A 157 -13.40 6.72 -4.49
C MET A 157 -14.10 7.58 -5.55
N LYS A 158 -15.33 7.20 -5.91
CA LYS A 158 -16.08 7.64 -7.09
C LYS A 158 -15.16 7.70 -8.29
N ARG A 159 -14.39 6.62 -8.51
CA ARG A 159 -13.49 6.56 -9.67
C ARG A 159 -13.14 5.22 -10.28
N LEU A 160 -12.76 5.21 -11.56
CA LEU A 160 -12.05 4.10 -12.19
C LEU A 160 -10.65 3.92 -11.61
N VAL A 161 -10.34 2.70 -11.18
CA VAL A 161 -9.04 2.31 -10.62
C VAL A 161 -8.44 1.15 -11.38
N ARG A 162 -7.12 1.18 -11.57
CA ARG A 162 -6.36 0.09 -12.19
C ARG A 162 -5.70 -0.75 -11.11
N VAL A 163 -6.04 -2.03 -11.06
CA VAL A 163 -5.51 -2.99 -10.08
C VAL A 163 -4.92 -4.19 -10.82
N LYS A 164 -3.92 -4.87 -10.25
CA LYS A 164 -3.45 -6.13 -10.85
C LYS A 164 -4.52 -7.20 -10.71
N LEU A 165 -4.67 -8.07 -11.72
CA LEU A 165 -5.67 -9.14 -11.70
C LEU A 165 -5.49 -10.09 -10.51
N ASP A 166 -4.25 -10.37 -10.12
CA ASP A 166 -3.91 -11.25 -9.00
C ASP A 166 -4.27 -10.66 -7.61
N HIS A 167 -4.61 -9.38 -7.53
CA HIS A 167 -5.03 -8.71 -6.29
C HIS A 167 -6.54 -8.51 -6.19
N ILE A 168 -7.30 -9.08 -7.13
CA ILE A 168 -8.76 -8.95 -7.22
C ILE A 168 -9.36 -10.28 -6.84
N ALA A 169 -10.40 -10.23 -6.00
CA ALA A 169 -11.19 -11.38 -5.63
C ALA A 169 -12.68 -11.07 -5.82
N ARG A 170 -13.50 -12.11 -6.02
CA ARG A 170 -14.93 -11.96 -5.76
C ARG A 170 -15.14 -11.69 -4.27
N VAL A 171 -16.21 -10.98 -3.94
CA VAL A 171 -16.56 -10.70 -2.54
C VAL A 171 -16.63 -12.00 -1.75
N GLY A 172 -15.86 -12.09 -0.65
CA GLY A 172 -15.80 -13.29 0.21
C GLY A 172 -14.91 -14.43 -0.30
N GLN A 173 -14.25 -14.28 -1.46
CA GLN A 173 -13.28 -15.24 -1.98
C GLN A 173 -11.84 -14.71 -1.82
N LYS A 174 -10.85 -15.58 -1.99
CA LYS A 174 -9.44 -15.19 -2.05
C LYS A 174 -9.07 -14.81 -3.48
N SER A 175 -8.20 -13.82 -3.61
CA SER A 175 -7.59 -13.49 -4.89
C SER A 175 -6.57 -14.56 -5.29
N ALA A 176 -6.29 -14.68 -6.59
CA ALA A 176 -5.27 -15.60 -7.08
C ALA A 176 -3.88 -15.35 -6.45
N GLY A 177 -3.58 -14.09 -6.10
CA GLY A 177 -2.36 -13.71 -5.39
C GLY A 177 -2.34 -14.21 -3.94
N GLU A 178 -3.46 -14.11 -3.22
CA GLU A 178 -3.60 -14.66 -1.86
C GLU A 178 -3.47 -16.18 -1.86
N GLU A 179 -4.14 -16.88 -2.77
CA GLU A 179 -4.00 -18.33 -2.88
C GLU A 179 -2.58 -18.76 -3.23
N ARG A 180 -1.93 -18.07 -4.19
CA ARG A 180 -0.53 -18.34 -4.57
C ARG A 180 0.36 -18.24 -3.33
N GLN A 181 0.08 -17.25 -2.52
CA GLN A 181 0.87 -16.96 -1.35
C GLN A 181 0.66 -17.97 -0.23
N GLU A 182 -0.57 -18.39 0.05
CA GLU A 182 -0.85 -19.48 0.99
C GLU A 182 -0.16 -20.78 0.55
N ARG A 183 -0.14 -21.07 -0.76
CA ARG A 183 0.61 -22.20 -1.30
C ARG A 183 2.12 -22.10 -1.03
N LEU A 184 2.72 -20.92 -1.21
CA LEU A 184 4.15 -20.71 -0.92
C LEU A 184 4.46 -20.92 0.56
N GLU A 185 3.63 -20.38 1.45
CA GLU A 185 3.78 -20.54 2.90
C GLU A 185 3.63 -22.00 3.33
N ALA A 186 2.58 -22.68 2.85
CA ALA A 186 2.37 -24.10 3.12
C ALA A 186 3.55 -24.96 2.64
N ASN A 187 4.07 -24.70 1.44
CA ASN A 187 5.22 -25.40 0.90
C ASN A 187 6.49 -25.16 1.71
N ALA A 188 6.72 -23.93 2.18
CA ALA A 188 7.88 -23.59 3.00
C ALA A 188 7.80 -24.24 4.40
N ILE A 189 6.62 -24.24 5.02
CA ILE A 189 6.37 -24.91 6.30
C ILE A 189 6.60 -26.42 6.16
N ALA A 190 6.10 -27.03 5.09
CA ALA A 190 6.34 -28.45 4.79
C ALA A 190 7.83 -28.73 4.54
N ALA A 191 8.55 -27.81 3.89
CA ALA A 191 9.98 -27.92 3.64
C ALA A 191 10.82 -27.76 4.91
N HIS A 192 10.39 -26.93 5.88
CA HIS A 192 11.12 -26.63 7.12
C HIS A 192 11.62 -27.90 7.82
N ARG A 193 10.76 -28.92 7.94
CA ARG A 193 11.11 -30.22 8.56
C ARG A 193 12.35 -30.88 7.94
N ARG A 194 12.63 -30.64 6.67
CA ARG A 194 13.78 -31.21 5.94
C ARG A 194 15.03 -30.35 6.02
N VAL A 195 14.89 -29.04 6.25
CA VAL A 195 15.99 -28.07 6.11
C VAL A 195 16.40 -27.38 7.41
N ALA A 196 15.62 -27.51 8.49
CA ALA A 196 15.83 -26.83 9.77
C ALA A 196 17.20 -27.09 10.44
N GLY A 197 17.88 -28.19 10.11
CA GLY A 197 19.20 -28.55 10.66
C GLY A 197 20.39 -28.22 9.75
N ARG A 198 20.17 -27.61 8.59
CA ARG A 198 21.26 -27.31 7.64
C ARG A 198 22.15 -26.21 8.19
N THR A 199 23.46 -26.46 8.24
CA THR A 199 24.47 -25.48 8.66
C THR A 199 25.28 -24.91 7.49
N GLY A 200 25.22 -25.55 6.32
CA GLY A 200 26.04 -25.21 5.15
C GLY A 200 25.29 -25.14 3.82
N GLY A 201 25.98 -24.63 2.79
CA GLY A 201 25.45 -24.44 1.44
C GLY A 201 24.48 -23.26 1.31
N PRO A 202 23.86 -23.10 0.12
CA PRO A 202 22.86 -22.05 -0.12
C PRO A 202 21.68 -22.18 0.85
N ILE A 203 21.16 -21.05 1.32
CA ILE A 203 19.96 -21.00 2.17
C ILE A 203 18.74 -21.35 1.32
N ALA A 204 18.04 -22.41 1.68
CA ALA A 204 16.89 -22.94 0.95
C ALA A 204 15.54 -22.45 1.51
N ILE A 205 14.49 -22.52 0.69
CA ILE A 205 13.10 -22.29 1.12
C ILE A 205 12.77 -23.25 2.27
N GLY A 206 12.12 -22.74 3.31
CA GLY A 206 11.82 -23.44 4.55
C GLY A 206 12.92 -23.31 5.62
N GLU A 207 14.07 -22.70 5.33
CA GLU A 207 15.07 -22.41 6.36
C GLU A 207 14.66 -21.20 7.21
N HIS A 208 15.01 -21.25 8.50
CA HIS A 208 14.83 -20.15 9.43
C HIS A 208 15.94 -19.12 9.23
N VAL A 209 15.55 -17.88 8.95
CA VAL A 209 16.46 -16.83 8.49
C VAL A 209 16.21 -15.52 9.20
N GLY A 210 17.27 -14.74 9.29
CA GLY A 210 17.27 -13.37 9.76
C GLY A 210 18.11 -12.53 8.82
N PRO A 211 18.14 -11.21 9.02
CA PRO A 211 18.94 -10.36 8.17
C PRO A 211 20.41 -10.33 8.63
N ALA A 212 21.32 -10.05 7.70
CA ALA A 212 22.72 -9.77 8.00
C ALA A 212 22.86 -8.54 8.91
N ARG A 213 24.05 -8.35 9.49
CA ARG A 213 24.37 -7.19 10.33
C ARG A 213 24.06 -5.87 9.59
N GLY A 214 23.51 -4.89 10.31
CA GLY A 214 23.15 -3.57 9.77
C GLY A 214 21.67 -3.41 9.40
N TYR A 215 20.90 -4.51 9.37
CA TYR A 215 19.44 -4.46 9.24
C TYR A 215 18.75 -4.49 10.61
N LYS A 216 17.51 -4.00 10.67
CA LYS A 216 16.67 -4.18 11.86
C LYS A 216 16.50 -5.69 12.12
N PRO A 217 16.81 -6.20 13.33
CA PRO A 217 16.70 -7.63 13.63
C PRO A 217 15.28 -8.15 13.40
N PHE A 218 15.20 -9.33 12.79
CA PHE A 218 14.01 -10.15 12.69
C PHE A 218 14.41 -11.61 12.50
N ALA A 219 13.48 -12.51 12.78
CA ALA A 219 13.59 -13.93 12.47
C ALA A 219 12.30 -14.36 11.74
N GLY A 220 12.44 -15.27 10.78
CA GLY A 220 11.36 -15.63 9.88
C GLY A 220 11.68 -16.81 8.98
N LEU A 221 10.66 -17.44 8.43
CA LEU A 221 10.79 -18.54 7.48
C LEU A 221 11.00 -18.00 6.06
N LEU A 222 12.04 -18.47 5.36
CA LEU A 222 12.21 -18.17 3.94
C LEU A 222 11.14 -18.90 3.12
N ILE A 223 10.23 -18.17 2.47
CA ILE A 223 9.09 -18.76 1.76
C ILE A 223 9.21 -18.69 0.24
N ASP A 224 10.00 -17.76 -0.29
CA ASP A 224 10.25 -17.64 -1.72
C ASP A 224 11.57 -16.93 -2.01
N ILE A 225 12.14 -17.18 -3.20
CA ILE A 225 13.32 -16.49 -3.72
C ILE A 225 12.97 -15.97 -5.12
N VAL A 226 12.65 -14.69 -5.19
CA VAL A 226 12.22 -14.04 -6.42
C VAL A 226 13.44 -13.61 -7.25
N PRO A 227 13.42 -13.77 -8.58
CA PRO A 227 14.46 -13.27 -9.46
C PRO A 227 14.70 -11.77 -9.31
N ALA A 228 15.90 -11.32 -9.66
CA ALA A 228 16.22 -9.91 -9.70
C ALA A 228 15.34 -9.18 -10.72
N LYS A 229 14.85 -7.99 -10.36
CA LYS A 229 14.06 -7.14 -11.27
C LYS A 229 14.90 -6.52 -12.38
N THR A 230 16.20 -6.40 -12.19
CA THR A 230 17.16 -5.82 -13.13
C THR A 230 18.25 -6.82 -13.47
N ARG A 231 18.79 -6.74 -14.69
CA ARG A 231 19.94 -7.54 -15.12
C ARG A 231 21.13 -7.23 -14.20
N GLY A 232 21.73 -8.26 -13.60
CA GLY A 232 22.83 -8.13 -12.63
C GLY A 232 22.41 -7.81 -11.20
N GLY A 233 21.12 -7.64 -10.92
CA GLY A 233 20.62 -7.47 -9.55
C GLY A 233 20.66 -8.76 -8.74
N SER A 234 20.59 -8.64 -7.42
CA SER A 234 20.45 -9.82 -6.55
C SER A 234 19.01 -10.33 -6.53
N ARG A 235 18.86 -11.65 -6.39
CA ARG A 235 17.57 -12.28 -6.05
C ARG A 235 17.03 -11.70 -4.75
N THR A 236 15.72 -11.69 -4.58
CA THR A 236 15.04 -11.19 -3.37
C THR A 236 14.48 -12.35 -2.58
N ALA A 237 14.91 -12.50 -1.33
CA ALA A 237 14.29 -13.40 -0.36
C ALA A 237 12.97 -12.81 0.13
N VAL A 238 11.93 -13.64 0.13
CA VAL A 238 10.62 -13.32 0.74
C VAL A 238 10.49 -14.16 1.99
N ILE A 239 10.32 -13.50 3.13
CA ILE A 239 10.39 -14.11 4.46
C ILE A 239 9.11 -13.80 5.19
N ILE A 240 8.47 -14.81 5.79
CA ILE A 240 7.36 -14.59 6.73
C ILE A 240 7.90 -14.55 8.16
N LEU A 241 7.56 -13.53 8.92
CA LEU A 241 8.04 -13.34 10.28
C LEU A 241 7.30 -14.25 11.27
N ASP A 242 8.04 -14.90 12.16
CA ASP A 242 7.57 -15.89 13.15
C ASP A 242 6.27 -15.47 13.85
N ILE A 243 6.30 -14.27 14.43
CA ILE A 243 5.27 -13.82 15.38
C ILE A 243 4.20 -12.91 14.78
N THR A 244 4.32 -12.51 13.51
CA THR A 244 3.41 -11.50 12.94
C THR A 244 2.79 -11.87 11.60
N GLU A 245 3.16 -13.01 10.99
CA GLU A 245 2.81 -13.37 9.60
C GLU A 245 3.15 -12.27 8.57
N GLN A 246 3.83 -11.21 8.99
CA GLN A 246 4.24 -10.13 8.12
C GLN A 246 5.35 -10.63 7.22
N ARG A 247 5.35 -10.11 6.00
CA ARG A 247 6.37 -10.47 5.03
C ARG A 247 7.43 -9.40 4.93
N VAL A 248 8.66 -9.85 4.85
CA VAL A 248 9.84 -9.02 4.60
C VAL A 248 10.47 -9.44 3.28
N HIS A 249 10.81 -8.43 2.48
CA HIS A 249 11.55 -8.60 1.25
C HIS A 249 12.95 -8.02 1.47
N ILE A 250 13.98 -8.84 1.25
CA ILE A 250 15.37 -8.45 1.45
C ILE A 250 16.23 -9.09 0.35
N PRO A 251 17.32 -8.47 -0.12
CA PRO A 251 18.24 -9.14 -1.03
C PRO A 251 18.71 -10.48 -0.44
N TYR A 252 18.66 -11.54 -1.25
CA TYR A 252 19.06 -12.89 -0.87
C TYR A 252 20.49 -12.98 -0.31
N PRO A 253 21.50 -12.21 -0.79
CA PRO A 253 22.81 -12.23 -0.17
C PRO A 253 22.86 -11.66 1.26
N HIS A 254 21.79 -10.97 1.70
CA HIS A 254 21.74 -10.28 2.99
C HIS A 254 20.92 -11.03 4.03
N ILE A 255 20.66 -12.33 3.81
CA ILE A 255 20.03 -13.19 4.80
C ILE A 255 21.07 -14.15 5.39
N VAL A 256 20.89 -14.47 6.67
CA VAL A 256 21.72 -15.41 7.42
C VAL A 256 20.81 -16.46 8.08
N ARG A 257 21.34 -17.66 8.30
CA ARG A 257 20.63 -18.70 9.05
C ARG A 257 20.45 -18.28 10.49
N VAL A 258 19.26 -18.49 11.03
CA VAL A 258 18.95 -18.31 12.44
C VAL A 258 18.81 -19.69 13.08
N PRO A 259 19.53 -19.98 14.18
CA PRO A 259 19.36 -21.23 14.92
C PRO A 259 17.96 -21.36 15.53
N GLY A 260 17.47 -22.59 15.65
CA GLY A 260 16.21 -22.91 16.33
C GLY A 260 15.00 -22.97 15.38
N PRO A 261 13.88 -23.54 15.85
CA PRO A 261 12.71 -23.81 15.02
C PRO A 261 11.94 -22.53 14.68
N PHE A 262 11.34 -22.51 13.49
CA PHE A 262 10.34 -21.51 13.14
C PHE A 262 9.07 -21.71 13.98
N GLN A 263 8.59 -20.64 14.63
CA GLN A 263 7.38 -20.67 15.44
C GLN A 263 6.28 -19.83 14.78
N PRO A 264 5.36 -20.42 14.01
CA PRO A 264 4.22 -19.68 13.48
C PRO A 264 3.29 -19.24 14.61
N LYS A 265 2.69 -18.06 14.48
CA LYS A 265 1.59 -17.64 15.35
C LYS A 265 0.41 -18.63 15.25
N ALA A 266 -0.07 -19.14 16.38
CA ALA A 266 -1.27 -19.99 16.42
C ALA A 266 -2.48 -19.23 15.82
N GLY A 267 -3.23 -19.92 14.96
CA GLY A 267 -4.08 -19.35 13.91
C GLY A 267 -5.19 -18.40 14.35
N ARG A 268 -5.56 -17.53 13.40
CA ARG A 268 -6.86 -16.83 13.38
C ARG A 268 -7.94 -17.88 13.05
N PRO A 269 -9.06 -17.95 13.79
CA PRO A 269 -10.17 -18.81 13.37
C PRO A 269 -10.65 -18.35 11.98
N THR A 270 -10.80 -19.32 11.07
CA THR A 270 -11.46 -19.15 9.78
C THR A 270 -12.84 -18.57 10.03
N PRO A 271 -13.24 -17.44 9.42
CA PRO A 271 -14.63 -17.01 9.50
C PRO A 271 -15.44 -18.00 8.66
N THR A 272 -16.08 -18.96 9.33
CA THR A 272 -17.16 -19.75 8.75
C THR A 272 -18.26 -18.77 8.33
N VAL A 273 -18.61 -18.81 7.05
CA VAL A 273 -19.71 -18.02 6.49
C VAL A 273 -21.00 -18.51 7.14
N ALA A 274 -21.52 -17.74 8.10
CA ALA A 274 -22.91 -17.85 8.53
C ALA A 274 -23.75 -16.89 7.67
N ALA A 275 -24.87 -17.41 7.16
CA ALA A 275 -25.90 -16.68 6.44
C ALA A 275 -26.43 -15.49 7.28
N PRO A 276 -27.05 -14.47 6.65
CA PRO A 276 -27.43 -13.26 7.36
C PRO A 276 -28.63 -13.55 8.26
N SER A 277 -28.43 -13.48 9.57
CA SER A 277 -29.52 -13.31 10.52
C SER A 277 -29.59 -11.84 10.90
N ASP A 278 -30.66 -11.20 10.47
CA ASP A 278 -31.19 -10.02 11.14
C ASP A 278 -31.38 -10.37 12.61
N ASP A 279 -30.56 -9.79 13.49
CA ASP A 279 -31.05 -9.34 14.78
C ASP A 279 -30.06 -8.38 15.43
N ARG A 280 -30.63 -7.28 15.91
CA ARG A 280 -29.96 -6.31 16.77
C ARG A 280 -29.67 -6.99 18.11
N ALA A 281 -28.53 -6.57 18.67
CA ALA A 281 -28.11 -6.69 20.07
C ALA A 281 -27.29 -7.93 20.47
N ALA A 282 -26.12 -7.59 21.02
CA ALA A 282 -25.30 -8.31 21.99
C ALA A 282 -24.52 -9.56 21.54
N ALA A 283 -23.21 -9.39 21.34
CA ALA A 283 -22.19 -10.33 21.83
C ALA A 283 -20.78 -9.66 21.89
N VAL A 284 -20.25 -9.45 23.10
CA VAL A 284 -19.14 -10.19 23.75
C VAL A 284 -17.75 -9.53 23.62
N THR A 285 -17.37 -9.01 24.77
CA THR A 285 -16.10 -8.48 25.31
C THR A 285 -14.78 -8.95 24.71
N GLY A 286 -14.00 -7.95 24.26
CA GLY A 286 -12.54 -7.97 24.17
C GLY A 286 -11.99 -6.56 24.40
N ASN A 287 -12.09 -6.08 25.66
CA ASN A 287 -11.64 -4.77 26.18
C ASN A 287 -12.05 -3.53 25.37
N SER A 288 -13.25 -3.01 25.64
CA SER A 288 -13.63 -1.65 25.25
C SER A 288 -12.72 -0.64 25.95
N ILE A 289 -11.96 0.12 25.15
CA ILE A 289 -11.16 1.25 25.62
C ILE A 289 -12.09 2.46 25.69
N GLY A 290 -12.39 2.89 26.91
CA GLY A 290 -13.26 4.02 27.22
C GLY A 290 -12.50 5.34 27.45
N LEU A 291 -13.27 6.41 27.65
CA LEU A 291 -12.72 7.69 28.10
C LEU A 291 -12.07 7.50 29.48
N GLY A 292 -10.85 8.01 29.67
CA GLY A 292 -10.10 7.92 30.92
C GLY A 292 -9.19 6.69 31.06
N ASP A 293 -9.27 5.72 30.15
CA ASP A 293 -8.44 4.51 30.20
C ASP A 293 -6.97 4.79 29.88
N GLU A 294 -6.07 4.12 30.61
CA GLU A 294 -4.65 4.06 30.30
C GLU A 294 -4.41 3.14 29.11
N VAL A 295 -3.64 3.61 28.14
CA VAL A 295 -3.41 2.92 26.88
C VAL A 295 -1.97 3.04 26.41
N ILE A 296 -1.53 2.06 25.62
CA ILE A 296 -0.26 2.06 24.92
C ILE A 296 -0.50 2.18 23.42
N VAL A 297 0.29 3.04 22.77
CA VAL A 297 0.21 3.31 21.34
C VAL A 297 1.11 2.34 20.58
N ILE A 298 0.50 1.48 19.78
CA ILE A 298 1.19 0.51 18.92
C ILE A 298 1.23 1.06 17.50
N LYS A 299 2.14 2.00 17.23
CA LYS A 299 2.38 2.56 15.88
C LYS A 299 3.79 2.25 15.36
N PRO A 300 4.07 1.00 14.92
CA PRO A 300 5.41 0.60 14.49
C PRO A 300 5.96 1.57 13.43
N ARG A 301 7.23 1.99 13.57
CA ARG A 301 7.93 3.02 12.75
C ARG A 301 7.56 4.48 13.05
N SER A 302 6.85 4.75 14.13
CA SER A 302 6.61 6.09 14.65
C SER A 302 7.30 6.29 16.00
N LYS A 303 7.76 7.52 16.30
CA LYS A 303 8.26 7.90 17.63
C LYS A 303 7.24 7.70 18.77
N TRP A 304 5.98 7.54 18.39
CA TRP A 304 4.85 7.29 19.28
C TRP A 304 4.64 5.80 19.59
N HIS A 305 5.38 4.88 18.97
CA HIS A 305 5.28 3.45 19.30
C HIS A 305 5.75 3.20 20.73
N GLY A 306 4.98 2.43 21.49
CA GLY A 306 5.28 2.09 22.89
C GLY A 306 4.96 3.22 23.88
N GLN A 307 4.54 4.39 23.41
CA GLN A 307 4.19 5.51 24.28
C GLN A 307 2.88 5.21 25.01
N ARG A 308 2.86 5.49 26.32
CA ARG A 308 1.69 5.35 27.18
C ARG A 308 0.98 6.69 27.32
N GLY A 309 -0.33 6.65 27.52
CA GLY A 309 -1.13 7.83 27.81
C GLY A 309 -2.58 7.49 28.12
N ARG A 310 -3.35 8.52 28.42
CA ARG A 310 -4.76 8.42 28.81
C ARG A 310 -5.69 8.80 27.67
N VAL A 311 -6.76 8.05 27.46
CA VAL A 311 -7.78 8.41 26.46
C VAL A 311 -8.59 9.61 26.95
N ILE A 312 -8.52 10.73 26.22
CA ILE A 312 -9.25 11.97 26.53
C ILE A 312 -10.41 12.24 25.57
N LYS A 313 -10.52 11.47 24.48
CA LYS A 313 -11.70 11.48 23.59
C LYS A 313 -11.79 10.19 22.79
N VAL A 314 -13.00 9.65 22.65
CA VAL A 314 -13.31 8.52 21.76
C VAL A 314 -14.04 9.05 20.53
N ASN A 315 -13.51 8.81 19.33
CA ASN A 315 -14.17 9.11 18.06
C ASN A 315 -14.57 7.80 17.36
N GLY A 316 -15.23 7.89 16.20
CA GLY A 316 -15.65 6.71 15.42
C GLY A 316 -14.51 5.70 15.17
N ALA A 317 -13.45 6.13 14.48
CA ALA A 317 -12.32 5.28 14.09
C ALA A 317 -11.02 5.51 14.91
N THR A 318 -10.98 6.47 15.83
CA THR A 318 -9.75 6.90 16.53
C THR A 318 -9.98 7.23 18.01
N TYR A 319 -8.90 7.25 18.78
CA TYR A 319 -8.81 7.81 20.14
C TYR A 319 -7.92 9.06 20.13
N LYS A 320 -8.30 10.10 20.90
CA LYS A 320 -7.33 11.11 21.36
C LYS A 320 -6.71 10.61 22.65
N VAL A 321 -5.40 10.44 22.64
CA VAL A 321 -4.60 9.97 23.77
C VAL A 321 -3.69 11.10 24.24
N GLN A 322 -3.79 11.47 25.52
CA GLN A 322 -2.89 12.40 26.16
C GLN A 322 -1.69 11.63 26.72
N LEU A 323 -0.51 11.90 26.18
CA LEU A 323 0.77 11.31 26.58
C LEU A 323 1.41 12.11 27.71
N ALA A 324 2.52 11.61 28.26
CA ALA A 324 3.34 12.33 29.22
C ALA A 324 3.77 13.72 28.67
N LEU A 325 3.91 14.70 29.57
CA LEU A 325 4.22 16.11 29.25
C LEU A 325 3.12 16.86 28.46
N GLY A 326 1.87 16.40 28.53
CA GLY A 326 0.70 17.12 28.00
C GLY A 326 0.49 17.01 26.48
N LEU A 327 1.29 16.22 25.78
CA LEU A 327 1.17 16.02 24.33
C LEU A 327 -0.09 15.21 23.98
N VAL A 328 -0.85 15.66 22.98
CA VAL A 328 -2.06 14.97 22.51
C VAL A 328 -1.83 14.28 21.17
N LEU A 329 -2.08 12.97 21.12
CA LEU A 329 -1.95 12.13 19.94
C LEU A 329 -3.33 11.65 19.46
N ASN A 330 -3.58 11.74 18.16
CA ASN A 330 -4.71 11.06 17.52
C ASN A 330 -4.25 9.70 17.00
N ALA A 331 -4.75 8.61 17.59
CA ALA A 331 -4.34 7.24 17.30
C ALA A 331 -5.53 6.40 16.84
N SER A 332 -5.33 5.62 15.78
CA SER A 332 -6.37 4.73 15.26
C SER A 332 -6.67 3.60 16.24
N LYS A 333 -7.93 3.18 16.36
CA LYS A 333 -8.36 2.22 17.40
C LYS A 333 -7.62 0.87 17.30
N ASP A 334 -7.27 0.46 16.10
CA ASP A 334 -6.45 -0.73 15.79
C ASP A 334 -5.00 -0.62 16.28
N LEU A 335 -4.52 0.59 16.56
CA LEU A 335 -3.15 0.90 17.01
C LEU A 335 -3.08 1.32 18.49
N VAL A 336 -4.14 1.13 19.27
CA VAL A 336 -4.16 1.46 20.70
C VAL A 336 -4.57 0.20 21.46
N ARG A 337 -3.89 -0.08 22.57
CA ARG A 337 -4.26 -1.19 23.47
C ARG A 337 -4.44 -0.65 24.88
N LYS A 338 -5.43 -1.16 25.60
CA LYS A 338 -5.60 -0.88 27.02
C LYS A 338 -4.38 -1.42 27.77
N VAL A 339 -3.82 -0.61 28.64
CA VAL A 339 -2.88 -1.07 29.65
C VAL A 339 -3.74 -1.47 30.85
N SER A 340 -3.80 -2.77 31.12
CA SER A 340 -4.36 -3.31 32.37
C SER A 340 -3.55 -2.81 33.55
#